data_AF-A0A8B9PR14-F1
#
_entry.id   AF-A0A8B9PR14-F1
#
_cell.length_a   1.000
_cell.length_b   1.000
_cell.length_c   1.000
_cell.angle_alpha   90.00
_cell.angle_beta   90.00
_cell.angle_gamma   90.00
#
_symmetry.space_group_name_H-M   'P 1'
#
loop_
_entity.id
_entity.type
_entity.pdbx_description
1 polymer ?
#
loop_
_entity_poly.entity_id
_entity_poly.type
_entity_poly.pdbx_seq_one_letter_code
_entity_poly.pdbx_strand_id
1 'polypeptide(L)'
;LPFYSSEKERKHGTEQLLNRQKHIIDLAYSTAQKFILEGKPGKAIPAGLQALRFSIRVYGSYSVDVVPAYLVLAEACIDAGCLMQATTYLSQAQWIVLKTPDCSPAVQYKLHRDLGLLYAAKGNLEQSVHHLANDIYLASCAFGPNTIQTAGGYFHMANIFLRQNKMDIVNSLYAEVSKTKAHLIFIS
;
A
#
# COMPACT_ATOMS: atom_id res chain seq x y z
N LEU A 1 -14.91 -18.77 49.17
CA LEU A 1 -14.30 -19.31 47.95
C LEU A 1 -14.26 -18.22 46.91
N PRO A 2 -13.10 -17.66 46.52
CA PRO A 2 -13.12 -16.58 45.57
C PRO A 2 -13.18 -17.13 44.13
N PHE A 3 -14.22 -16.71 43.41
CA PHE A 3 -14.59 -17.09 42.05
C PHE A 3 -13.72 -16.35 41.04
N TYR A 4 -12.47 -16.80 40.82
CA TYR A 4 -11.47 -16.13 39.97
C TYR A 4 -11.38 -16.66 38.52
N SER A 5 -12.21 -17.63 38.11
CA SER A 5 -12.11 -18.25 36.77
C SER A 5 -12.75 -17.38 35.67
N SER A 6 -13.89 -16.73 35.93
CA SER A 6 -14.68 -16.06 34.89
C SER A 6 -14.01 -14.84 34.25
N GLU A 7 -13.30 -14.02 35.04
CA GLU A 7 -12.64 -12.83 34.49
C GLU A 7 -11.37 -13.19 33.69
N LYS A 8 -10.59 -14.18 34.19
CA LYS A 8 -9.41 -14.68 33.48
C LYS A 8 -9.80 -15.41 32.18
N GLU A 9 -10.84 -16.24 32.21
CA GLU A 9 -11.38 -16.91 31.02
C GLU A 9 -11.94 -15.92 30.00
N ARG A 10 -12.66 -14.88 30.44
CA ARG A 10 -13.12 -13.80 29.55
C ARG A 10 -11.95 -13.06 28.91
N LYS A 11 -10.94 -12.64 29.69
CA LYS A 11 -9.74 -11.97 29.17
C LYS A 11 -9.01 -12.84 28.15
N HIS A 12 -8.81 -14.12 28.48
CA HIS A 12 -8.18 -15.08 27.58
C HIS A 12 -8.99 -15.28 26.28
N GLY A 13 -10.31 -15.39 26.36
CA GLY A 13 -11.19 -15.50 25.19
C GLY A 13 -11.14 -14.26 24.30
N THR A 14 -11.11 -13.06 24.89
CA THR A 14 -10.98 -11.80 24.13
C THR A 14 -9.63 -11.69 23.43
N GLU A 15 -8.55 -12.12 24.09
CA GLU A 15 -7.20 -12.12 23.51
C GLU A 15 -7.09 -13.11 22.34
N GLN A 16 -7.62 -14.33 22.50
CA GLN A 16 -7.66 -15.30 21.41
C GLN A 16 -8.46 -14.78 20.21
N LEU A 17 -9.60 -14.14 20.45
CA LEU A 17 -10.40 -13.55 19.37
C LEU A 17 -9.63 -12.45 18.64
N LEU A 18 -8.97 -11.57 19.38
CA LEU A 18 -8.15 -10.50 18.81
C LEU A 18 -7.01 -11.07 17.95
N ASN A 19 -6.30 -12.09 18.44
CA ASN A 19 -5.21 -12.73 17.72
C ASN A 19 -5.70 -13.40 16.42
N ARG A 20 -6.86 -14.06 16.45
CA ARG A 20 -7.48 -14.62 15.25
C ARG A 20 -7.87 -13.54 14.24
N GLN A 21 -8.40 -12.40 14.71
CA GLN A 21 -8.75 -11.29 13.82
C GLN A 21 -7.52 -10.67 13.17
N LYS A 22 -6.44 -10.45 13.92
CA LYS A 22 -5.15 -9.99 13.38
C LYS A 22 -4.60 -10.96 12.33
N HIS A 23 -4.63 -12.27 12.61
CA HIS A 23 -4.21 -13.27 11.63
C HIS A 23 -5.04 -13.24 10.34
N ILE A 24 -6.36 -13.04 10.45
CA ILE A 24 -7.23 -12.90 9.27
C ILE A 24 -6.87 -11.63 8.46
N ILE A 25 -6.52 -10.52 9.13
CA ILE A 25 -6.07 -9.30 8.44
C ILE A 25 -4.82 -9.59 7.62
N ASP A 26 -3.80 -10.18 8.24
CA ASP A 26 -2.52 -10.47 7.57
C ASP A 26 -2.70 -11.43 6.39
N LEU A 27 -3.50 -12.47 6.57
CA LEU A 27 -3.80 -13.45 5.52
C LEU A 27 -4.56 -12.80 4.36
N ALA A 28 -5.60 -12.01 4.65
CA ALA A 28 -6.41 -11.36 3.63
C ALA A 28 -5.59 -10.30 2.87
N TYR A 29 -4.76 -9.52 3.57
CA TYR A 29 -3.84 -8.56 2.97
C TYR A 29 -2.84 -9.25 2.04
N SER A 30 -2.15 -10.28 2.52
CA SER A 30 -1.17 -11.03 1.72
C SER A 30 -1.81 -11.71 0.51
N THR A 31 -3.04 -12.21 0.66
CA THR A 31 -3.82 -12.80 -0.43
C THR A 31 -4.16 -11.75 -1.50
N ALA A 32 -4.56 -10.55 -1.09
CA ALA A 32 -4.84 -9.45 -2.01
C ALA A 32 -3.59 -9.04 -2.80
N GLN A 33 -2.46 -8.85 -2.12
CA GLN A 33 -1.18 -8.54 -2.77
C GLN A 33 -0.75 -9.62 -3.76
N LYS A 34 -0.90 -10.90 -3.39
CA LYS A 34 -0.61 -12.00 -4.30
C LYS A 34 -1.46 -11.91 -5.57
N PHE A 35 -2.75 -11.64 -5.45
CA PHE A 35 -3.63 -11.50 -6.62
C PHE A 35 -3.31 -10.28 -7.49
N ILE A 36 -2.85 -9.17 -6.89
CA ILE A 36 -2.35 -8.01 -7.63
C ILE A 36 -1.12 -8.41 -8.46
N LEU A 37 -0.13 -9.05 -7.84
CA LEU A 37 1.08 -9.53 -8.54
C LEU A 37 0.77 -10.55 -9.64
N GLU A 38 -0.26 -11.37 -9.48
CA GLU A 38 -0.73 -12.31 -10.51
C GLU A 38 -1.59 -11.67 -11.62
N GLY A 39 -1.81 -10.35 -11.59
CA GLY A 39 -2.66 -9.64 -12.56
C GLY A 39 -4.15 -10.01 -12.46
N LYS A 40 -4.63 -10.36 -11.26
CA LYS A 40 -6.01 -10.81 -10.97
C LYS A 40 -6.73 -9.83 -10.03
N PRO A 41 -6.91 -8.55 -10.41
CA PRO A 41 -7.46 -7.54 -9.50
C PRO A 41 -8.89 -7.86 -9.04
N GLY A 42 -9.70 -8.52 -9.87
CA GLY A 42 -11.04 -8.99 -9.48
C GLY A 42 -11.05 -9.96 -8.29
N LYS A 43 -9.97 -10.73 -8.07
CA LYS A 43 -9.79 -11.57 -6.87
C LYS A 43 -9.12 -10.82 -5.71
N ALA A 44 -8.31 -9.82 -6.00
CA ALA A 44 -7.67 -8.99 -4.99
C ALA A 44 -8.68 -8.14 -4.21
N ILE A 45 -9.68 -7.56 -4.88
CA ILE A 45 -10.69 -6.70 -4.27
C ILE A 45 -11.43 -7.36 -3.09
N PRO A 46 -12.03 -8.57 -3.22
CA PRO A 46 -12.72 -9.19 -2.08
C PRO A 46 -11.78 -9.53 -0.91
N ALA A 47 -10.52 -9.92 -1.19
CA ALA A 47 -9.52 -10.14 -0.16
C ALA A 47 -9.15 -8.82 0.56
N GLY A 48 -8.95 -7.74 -0.19
CA GLY A 48 -8.71 -6.40 0.37
C GLY A 48 -9.89 -5.90 1.22
N LEU A 49 -11.13 -6.14 0.79
CA LEU A 49 -12.33 -5.77 1.55
C LEU A 49 -12.41 -6.54 2.88
N GLN A 50 -12.02 -7.82 2.88
CA GLN A 50 -11.93 -8.60 4.10
C GLN A 50 -10.86 -8.05 5.04
N ALA A 51 -9.67 -7.73 4.53
CA ALA A 51 -8.59 -7.10 5.30
C ALA A 51 -9.07 -5.78 5.92
N LEU A 52 -9.73 -4.92 5.13
CA LEU A 52 -10.26 -3.63 5.59
C LEU A 52 -11.30 -3.81 6.70
N ARG A 53 -12.28 -4.69 6.50
CA ARG A 53 -13.35 -4.94 7.47
C ARG A 53 -12.80 -5.37 8.83
N PHE A 54 -11.85 -6.31 8.84
CA PHE A 54 -11.25 -6.76 10.10
C PHE A 54 -10.31 -5.71 10.69
N SER A 55 -9.57 -4.97 9.88
CA SER A 55 -8.71 -3.88 10.35
C SER A 55 -9.51 -2.80 11.07
N ILE A 56 -10.63 -2.35 10.49
CA ILE A 56 -11.54 -1.40 11.15
C ILE A 56 -12.08 -1.96 12.47
N ARG A 57 -12.43 -3.26 12.50
CA ARG A 57 -12.93 -3.90 13.73
C ARG A 57 -11.87 -3.99 14.84
N VAL A 58 -10.61 -4.22 14.47
CA VAL A 58 -9.51 -4.42 15.42
C VAL A 58 -8.92 -3.09 15.89
N TYR A 59 -8.69 -2.15 14.97
CA TYR A 59 -7.95 -0.92 15.23
C TYR A 59 -8.83 0.34 15.28
N GLY A 60 -10.06 0.28 14.76
CA GLY A 60 -10.94 1.44 14.59
C GLY A 60 -10.75 2.13 13.24
N SER A 61 -11.81 2.77 12.73
CA SER A 61 -11.86 3.33 11.36
C SER A 61 -10.86 4.45 11.06
N TYR A 62 -10.31 5.08 12.10
CA TYR A 62 -9.39 6.21 11.98
C TYR A 62 -7.96 5.88 12.42
N SER A 63 -7.66 4.61 12.71
CA SER A 63 -6.29 4.20 13.03
C SER A 63 -5.44 4.13 11.76
N VAL A 64 -4.18 4.56 11.88
CA VAL A 64 -3.16 4.40 10.84
C VAL A 64 -2.95 2.93 10.47
N ASP A 65 -3.22 1.99 11.38
CA ASP A 65 -3.13 0.53 11.12
C ASP A 65 -4.13 0.04 10.05
N VAL A 66 -5.15 0.84 9.72
CA VAL A 66 -6.12 0.53 8.66
C VAL A 66 -5.63 0.96 7.28
N VAL A 67 -4.68 1.90 7.20
CA VAL A 67 -4.15 2.45 5.93
C VAL A 67 -3.69 1.37 4.97
N PRO A 68 -2.92 0.32 5.37
CA PRO A 68 -2.49 -0.72 4.45
C PRO A 68 -3.65 -1.41 3.71
N ALA A 69 -4.80 -1.60 4.38
CA ALA A 69 -5.97 -2.22 3.76
C ALA A 69 -6.67 -1.30 2.74
N TYR A 70 -6.66 0.02 2.96
CA TYR A 70 -7.11 0.98 1.96
C TYR A 70 -6.20 1.03 0.75
N LEU A 71 -4.88 0.99 0.96
CA LEU A 71 -3.90 1.04 -0.12
C LEU A 71 -3.98 -0.19 -1.03
N VAL A 72 -4.06 -1.41 -0.47
CA VAL A 72 -4.19 -2.63 -1.30
C VAL A 72 -5.50 -2.66 -2.10
N LEU A 73 -6.57 -2.07 -1.57
CA LEU A 73 -7.83 -1.90 -2.30
C LEU A 73 -7.72 -0.87 -3.42
N ALA A 74 -7.03 0.24 -3.16
CA ALA A 74 -6.77 1.25 -4.17
C ALA A 74 -5.95 0.69 -5.33
N GLU A 75 -4.85 0.00 -5.04
CA GLU A 75 -3.99 -0.66 -6.03
C GLU A 75 -4.79 -1.65 -6.88
N ALA A 76 -5.54 -2.57 -6.25
CA ALA A 76 -6.40 -3.50 -6.97
C ALA A 76 -7.46 -2.80 -7.83
N CYS A 77 -8.03 -1.68 -7.37
CA CYS A 77 -8.97 -0.89 -8.14
C CYS A 77 -8.32 -0.15 -9.32
N ILE A 78 -7.07 0.32 -9.18
CA ILE A 78 -6.31 0.93 -10.28
C ILE A 78 -6.07 -0.11 -11.38
N ASP A 79 -5.60 -1.31 -11.00
CA ASP A 79 -5.36 -2.42 -11.94
C ASP A 79 -6.63 -2.91 -12.63
N ALA A 80 -7.78 -2.85 -11.93
CA ALA A 80 -9.09 -3.15 -12.52
C ALA A 80 -9.65 -2.02 -13.40
N GLY A 81 -9.01 -0.85 -13.46
CA GLY A 81 -9.56 0.35 -14.11
C GLY A 81 -10.72 1.03 -13.36
N CYS A 82 -11.01 0.59 -12.13
CA CYS A 82 -12.03 1.16 -11.24
C CYS A 82 -11.52 2.44 -10.54
N LEU A 83 -11.17 3.47 -11.32
CA LEU A 83 -10.46 4.66 -10.82
C LEU A 83 -11.26 5.49 -9.82
N MET A 84 -12.60 5.45 -9.87
CA MET A 84 -13.45 6.13 -8.89
C MET A 84 -13.31 5.50 -7.50
N GLN A 85 -13.39 4.18 -7.41
CA GLN A 85 -13.21 3.43 -6.17
C GLN A 85 -11.79 3.61 -5.62
N ALA A 86 -10.77 3.54 -6.49
CA ALA A 86 -9.39 3.82 -6.10
C ALA A 86 -9.23 5.23 -5.49
N THR A 87 -9.87 6.24 -6.10
CA THR A 87 -9.88 7.62 -5.58
C THR A 87 -10.51 7.67 -4.19
N THR A 88 -11.64 7.00 -3.98
CA THR A 88 -12.30 6.94 -2.67
C THR A 88 -11.39 6.32 -1.62
N TYR A 89 -10.78 5.17 -1.89
CA TYR A 89 -9.91 4.50 -0.93
C TYR A 89 -8.64 5.30 -0.61
N LEU A 90 -8.01 5.91 -1.62
CA LEU A 90 -6.85 6.78 -1.39
C LEU A 90 -7.20 8.04 -0.63
N SER A 91 -8.39 8.60 -0.82
CA SER A 91 -8.85 9.76 -0.05
C SER A 91 -9.00 9.42 1.44
N GLN A 92 -9.52 8.22 1.75
CA GLN A 92 -9.63 7.75 3.14
C GLN A 92 -8.23 7.51 3.75
N ALA A 93 -7.35 6.81 3.03
CA ALA A 93 -5.97 6.60 3.47
C ALA A 93 -5.22 7.92 3.72
N GLN A 94 -5.32 8.86 2.79
CA GLN A 94 -4.70 10.18 2.91
C GLN A 94 -5.24 10.97 4.09
N TRP A 95 -6.56 10.94 4.32
CA TRP A 95 -7.15 11.60 5.47
C TRP A 95 -6.61 11.04 6.79
N ILE A 96 -6.50 9.71 6.92
CA ILE A 96 -5.96 9.06 8.13
C ILE A 96 -4.49 9.45 8.34
N VAL A 97 -3.68 9.38 7.27
CA VAL A 97 -2.26 9.78 7.32
C VAL A 97 -2.12 11.24 7.76
N LEU A 98 -2.92 12.15 7.19
CA LEU A 98 -2.90 13.57 7.54
C LEU A 98 -3.32 13.83 9.01
N LYS A 99 -4.20 13.00 9.55
CA LYS A 99 -4.70 13.11 10.93
C LYS A 99 -3.84 12.35 11.95
N THR A 100 -2.82 11.63 11.51
CA THR A 100 -1.90 10.89 12.39
C THR A 100 -0.62 11.72 12.55
N PRO A 101 -0.40 12.36 13.71
CA PRO A 101 0.88 13.01 14.00
C PRO A 101 2.03 12.01 13.88
N ASP A 102 3.16 12.46 13.33
CA ASP A 102 4.37 11.63 13.18
C ASP A 102 4.14 10.30 12.44
N CYS A 103 3.18 10.28 11.49
CA CYS A 103 2.96 9.11 10.64
C CYS A 103 4.27 8.68 9.98
N SER A 104 4.66 7.41 10.14
CA SER A 104 5.98 6.97 9.70
C SER A 104 6.15 7.12 8.16
N PRO A 105 7.35 7.46 7.67
CA PRO A 105 7.63 7.46 6.23
C PRO A 105 7.33 6.11 5.56
N ALA A 106 7.43 4.99 6.31
CA ALA A 106 7.08 3.64 5.86
C ALA A 106 5.60 3.45 5.50
N VAL A 107 4.69 4.26 6.06
CA VAL A 107 3.28 4.28 5.65
C VAL A 107 3.06 5.30 4.54
N GLN A 108 3.65 6.50 4.67
CA GLN A 108 3.44 7.59 3.73
C GLN A 108 3.94 7.28 2.31
N TYR A 109 5.07 6.57 2.15
CA TYR A 109 5.63 6.31 0.82
C TYR A 109 4.66 5.51 -0.07
N LYS A 110 3.98 4.48 0.49
CA LYS A 110 3.00 3.67 -0.25
C LYS A 110 1.79 4.50 -0.68
N LEU A 111 1.31 5.39 0.18
CA LEU A 111 0.22 6.31 -0.17
C LEU A 111 0.62 7.19 -1.37
N HIS A 112 1.83 7.75 -1.35
CA HIS A 112 2.33 8.55 -2.46
C HIS A 112 2.52 7.72 -3.73
N ARG A 113 2.96 6.47 -3.62
CA ARG A 113 3.03 5.55 -4.77
C ARG A 113 1.67 5.39 -5.43
N ASP A 114 0.65 5.01 -4.66
CA ASP A 114 -0.67 4.70 -5.20
C ASP A 114 -1.38 5.95 -5.74
N LEU A 115 -1.17 7.12 -5.12
CA LEU A 115 -1.61 8.41 -5.69
C LEU A 115 -0.91 8.67 -7.04
N GLY A 116 0.39 8.43 -7.13
CA GLY A 116 1.16 8.54 -8.37
C GLY A 116 0.61 7.65 -9.48
N LEU A 117 0.30 6.39 -9.16
CA LEU A 117 -0.31 5.43 -10.07
C LEU A 117 -1.72 5.84 -10.49
N LEU A 118 -2.55 6.30 -9.55
CA LEU A 118 -3.90 6.79 -9.84
C LEU A 118 -3.88 7.97 -10.82
N TYR A 119 -3.00 8.95 -10.59
CA TYR A 119 -2.87 10.10 -11.49
C TYR A 119 -2.34 9.71 -12.87
N ALA A 120 -1.41 8.76 -12.94
CA ALA A 120 -0.94 8.20 -14.21
C ALA A 120 -2.07 7.53 -15.01
N ALA A 121 -2.92 6.76 -14.32
CA ALA A 121 -4.08 6.08 -14.90
C ALA A 121 -5.15 7.08 -15.37
N LYS A 122 -5.31 8.22 -14.67
CA LYS A 122 -6.15 9.35 -15.09
C LYS A 122 -5.53 10.21 -16.20
N GLY A 123 -4.30 9.93 -16.62
CA GLY A 123 -3.57 10.71 -17.64
C GLY A 123 -2.93 12.01 -17.12
N ASN A 124 -3.00 12.30 -15.81
CA ASN A 124 -2.35 13.46 -15.22
C ASN A 124 -0.90 13.12 -14.83
N LEU A 125 0.00 13.19 -15.83
CA LEU A 125 1.38 12.77 -15.67
C LEU A 125 2.18 13.70 -14.73
N GLU A 126 1.84 14.98 -14.65
CA GLU A 126 2.53 15.95 -13.78
C GLU A 126 2.30 15.61 -12.30
N GLN A 127 1.04 15.42 -11.90
CA GLN A 127 0.72 15.01 -10.53
C GLN A 127 1.27 13.61 -10.22
N SER A 128 1.28 12.73 -11.21
CA SER A 128 1.92 11.41 -11.06
C SER A 128 3.40 11.52 -10.68
N VAL A 129 4.17 12.31 -11.44
CA VAL A 129 5.59 12.58 -11.18
C VAL A 129 5.80 13.20 -9.80
N HIS A 130 4.97 14.17 -9.41
CA HIS A 130 5.05 14.80 -8.08
C HIS A 130 4.88 13.77 -6.95
N HIS A 131 3.88 12.91 -7.05
CA HIS A 131 3.63 11.90 -6.03
C HIS A 131 4.71 10.79 -6.02
N LEU A 132 5.19 10.36 -7.18
CA LEU A 132 6.26 9.36 -7.27
C LEU A 132 7.61 9.90 -6.76
N ALA A 133 7.88 11.20 -6.91
CA ALA A 133 9.07 11.82 -6.29
C ALA A 133 9.02 11.75 -4.76
N ASN A 134 7.84 12.01 -4.17
CA ASN A 134 7.63 11.90 -2.73
C ASN A 134 7.72 10.44 -2.25
N ASP A 135 7.18 9.48 -3.01
CA ASP A 135 7.36 8.05 -2.77
C ASP A 135 8.85 7.69 -2.65
N ILE A 136 9.65 8.02 -3.68
CA ILE A 136 11.09 7.74 -3.71
C ILE A 136 11.80 8.36 -2.50
N TYR A 137 11.52 9.63 -2.18
CA TYR A 137 12.11 10.32 -1.05
C TYR A 137 11.77 9.65 0.28
N LEU A 138 10.49 9.38 0.54
CA LEU A 138 10.01 8.79 1.79
C LEU A 138 10.50 7.34 1.96
N ALA A 139 10.49 6.55 0.88
CA ALA A 139 11.04 5.20 0.87
C ALA A 139 12.54 5.20 1.16
N SER A 140 13.28 6.14 0.57
CA SER A 140 14.72 6.30 0.82
C SER A 140 15.01 6.69 2.28
N CYS A 141 14.19 7.58 2.87
CA CYS A 141 14.32 7.93 4.28
C CYS A 141 13.99 6.76 5.22
N ALA A 142 13.01 5.91 4.86
CA ALA A 142 12.59 4.78 5.69
C ALA A 142 13.52 3.56 5.60
N PHE A 143 14.03 3.26 4.40
CA PHE A 143 14.69 1.98 4.12
C PHE A 143 16.08 2.14 3.49
N GLY A 144 16.42 3.33 2.99
CA GLY A 144 17.63 3.61 2.22
C GLY A 144 17.38 3.63 0.70
N PRO A 145 18.25 4.30 -0.06
CA PRO A 145 18.04 4.56 -1.48
C PRO A 145 18.12 3.32 -2.38
N ASN A 146 18.85 2.28 -1.94
CA ASN A 146 19.13 1.08 -2.74
C ASN A 146 18.30 -0.13 -2.29
N THR A 147 17.02 0.07 -1.99
CA THR A 147 16.10 -0.99 -1.53
C THR A 147 15.00 -1.29 -2.53
N ILE A 148 14.36 -2.46 -2.40
CA ILE A 148 13.21 -2.86 -3.24
C ILE A 148 12.06 -1.85 -3.09
N GLN A 149 11.88 -1.31 -1.88
CA GLN A 149 10.89 -0.30 -1.57
C GLN A 149 11.12 0.95 -2.41
N THR A 150 12.35 1.48 -2.46
CA THR A 150 12.68 2.66 -3.26
C THR A 150 12.65 2.39 -4.77
N ALA A 151 13.10 1.21 -5.20
CA ALA A 151 13.12 0.80 -6.61
C ALA A 151 11.75 0.86 -7.29
N GLY A 152 10.67 0.54 -6.57
CA GLY A 152 9.30 0.63 -7.11
C GLY A 152 8.93 2.04 -7.57
N GLY A 153 9.31 3.07 -6.81
CA GLY A 153 9.07 4.46 -7.18
C GLY A 153 9.83 4.87 -8.44
N TYR A 154 11.12 4.50 -8.53
CA TYR A 154 11.93 4.72 -9.73
C TYR A 154 11.35 4.02 -10.96
N PHE A 155 10.92 2.77 -10.82
CA PHE A 155 10.33 1.98 -11.91
C PHE A 155 9.06 2.65 -12.45
N HIS A 156 8.12 3.03 -11.57
CA HIS A 156 6.89 3.70 -12.01
C HIS A 156 7.19 5.06 -12.64
N MET A 157 8.11 5.84 -12.06
CA MET A 157 8.47 7.15 -12.59
C MET A 157 9.13 7.03 -13.98
N ALA A 158 9.97 6.02 -14.20
CA ALA A 158 10.56 5.72 -15.50
C ALA A 158 9.48 5.41 -16.55
N ASN A 159 8.45 4.62 -16.19
CA ASN A 159 7.32 4.35 -17.08
C ASN A 159 6.54 5.61 -17.46
N ILE A 160 6.42 6.59 -16.57
CA ILE A 160 5.80 7.89 -16.90
C ILE A 160 6.64 8.65 -17.92
N PHE A 161 7.96 8.73 -17.73
CA PHE A 161 8.85 9.42 -18.65
C PHE A 161 9.01 8.69 -19.99
N LEU A 162 8.87 7.36 -20.01
CA LEU A 162 8.81 6.57 -21.24
C LEU A 162 7.60 6.97 -22.09
N ARG A 163 6.42 7.15 -21.47
CA ARG A 163 5.22 7.68 -22.16
C ARG A 163 5.41 9.10 -22.70
N GLN A 164 6.37 9.85 -22.17
CA GLN A 164 6.74 11.20 -22.63
C GLN A 164 7.93 11.21 -23.61
N ASN A 165 8.48 10.05 -23.96
CA ASN A 165 9.67 9.90 -24.82
C ASN A 165 10.94 10.63 -24.30
N LYS A 166 11.08 10.78 -22.96
CA LYS A 166 12.26 11.40 -22.33
C LYS A 166 13.29 10.33 -21.94
N MET A 167 13.93 9.75 -22.95
CA MET A 167 14.75 8.54 -22.82
C MET A 167 16.00 8.71 -21.95
N ASP A 168 16.55 9.91 -21.89
CA ASP A 168 17.67 10.30 -21.01
C ASP A 168 17.31 10.11 -19.52
N ILE A 169 16.11 10.54 -19.13
CA ILE A 169 15.59 10.38 -17.77
C ILE A 169 15.26 8.91 -17.50
N VAL A 170 14.63 8.21 -18.46
CA VAL A 170 14.28 6.80 -18.35
C VAL A 170 15.51 5.94 -18.04
N ASN A 171 16.59 6.11 -18.80
CA ASN A 171 17.83 5.35 -18.61
C ASN A 171 18.43 5.59 -17.22
N SER A 172 18.40 6.83 -16.75
CA SER A 172 18.90 7.20 -15.43
C SER A 172 18.09 6.53 -14.31
N LEU A 173 16.75 6.53 -14.41
CA LEU A 173 15.87 5.92 -13.42
C LEU A 173 15.98 4.39 -13.40
N TYR A 174 16.06 3.73 -14.57
CA TYR A 174 16.27 2.27 -14.62
C TYR A 174 17.65 1.83 -14.14
N ALA A 175 18.67 2.69 -14.28
CA ALA A 175 19.96 2.44 -13.66
C ALA A 175 19.83 2.35 -12.13
N GLU A 176 19.03 3.23 -11.50
CA GLU A 176 18.76 3.15 -10.05
C GLU A 176 18.01 1.86 -9.67
N VAL A 177 17.03 1.43 -10.46
CA VAL A 177 16.33 0.14 -10.24
C VAL A 177 17.34 -1.02 -10.28
N SER A 178 18.25 -1.01 -11.24
CA SER A 178 19.24 -2.08 -11.46
C SER A 178 20.29 -2.19 -10.35
N LYS A 179 20.55 -1.12 -9.60
CA LYS A 179 21.42 -1.16 -8.42
C LYS A 179 20.84 -1.98 -7.27
N THR A 180 19.56 -2.32 -7.33
CA THR A 180 18.88 -3.12 -6.32
C THR A 180 18.76 -4.59 -6.75
N LYS A 181 18.59 -5.50 -5.77
CA LYS A 181 18.22 -6.89 -6.07
C LYS A 181 16.82 -7.03 -6.71
N ALA A 182 16.08 -5.92 -6.90
CA ALA A 182 14.73 -5.90 -7.43
C ALA A 182 14.64 -6.06 -8.95
N HIS A 183 15.76 -6.02 -9.69
CA HIS A 183 15.74 -6.17 -11.16
C HIS A 183 15.00 -7.45 -11.63
N LEU A 184 14.97 -8.51 -10.82
CA LEU A 184 14.25 -9.76 -11.13
C LEU A 184 12.72 -9.67 -10.99
N ILE A 185 12.20 -8.66 -10.28
CA ILE A 185 10.75 -8.54 -9.97
C ILE A 185 10.03 -7.65 -10.99
N PHE A 186 10.72 -6.67 -11.58
CA PHE A 186 10.12 -5.68 -12.48
C PHE A 186 10.22 -6.00 -13.97
N ILE A 187 10.88 -7.12 -14.34
CA ILE A 187 11.10 -7.55 -15.74
C ILE A 187 10.19 -8.73 -16.14
N SER A 188 9.43 -9.31 -15.20
CA SER A 188 8.45 -10.38 -15.45
C SER A 188 7.06 -9.83 -15.71
#